data_AF-A0A482VV84-F1
#
_entry.id   AF-A0A482VV84-F1
#
_cell.length_a   1.000
_cell.length_b   1.000
_cell.length_c   1.000
_cell.angle_alpha   90.00
_cell.angle_beta   90.00
_cell.angle_gamma   90.00
#
_symmetry.space_group_name_H-M   'P 1'
#
loop_
_entity.id
_entity.type
_entity.pdbx_description
1 polymer ?
#
loop_
_entity_poly.entity_id
_entity_poly.type
_entity_poly.pdbx_seq_one_letter_code
_entity_poly.pdbx_strand_id
1 'polypeptide(L)'
;FGNNYGYFVIFKKLDVPRSPIFTHMAASLKGLKTIRACKTEKILVSEFDEDQNRNTSANYMIISLQISLAFWTDIISVIYNTAIIFSFFFFKNEIDVTEEMVIESWPTQGEIEFQSVSLKYNENDPCVLNKISFKAKSGEKIGIVSRTGAGKSSIISVLYHMFPYEGKILIDDVDIKSIPLQKLRSSISIIPQEPVLFYGTTRKNLDPFDEYSDLEIWSVLEEVELKPLIVNLPSCLNYEILEGGSNFNVGQLNSCV
;
A
#
# COMPACT_ATOMS: atom_id res chain seq x y z
N PHE A 1 1.88 -75.44 -18.64
CA PHE A 1 2.84 -74.74 -19.52
C PHE A 1 2.29 -73.36 -19.85
N GLY A 2 2.56 -72.37 -18.99
CA GLY A 2 2.20 -70.97 -19.24
C GLY A 2 3.49 -70.15 -19.21
N ASN A 3 3.90 -69.62 -20.37
CA ASN A 3 5.12 -68.83 -20.51
C ASN A 3 4.90 -67.42 -19.94
N ASN A 4 5.47 -67.17 -18.75
CA ASN A 4 5.63 -65.83 -18.19
C ASN A 4 6.86 -65.17 -18.85
N TYR A 5 6.63 -64.33 -19.86
CA TYR A 5 7.65 -63.38 -20.33
C TYR A 5 7.60 -62.14 -19.43
N GLY A 6 8.40 -62.14 -18.36
CA GLY A 6 8.63 -60.96 -17.55
C GLY A 6 9.55 -60.00 -18.28
N TYR A 7 9.02 -58.85 -18.71
CA TYR A 7 9.83 -57.75 -19.21
C TYR A 7 10.54 -57.08 -18.03
N PHE A 8 11.82 -57.41 -17.84
CA PHE A 8 12.71 -56.67 -16.93
C PHE A 8 13.05 -55.32 -17.57
N VAL A 9 12.31 -54.27 -17.21
CA VAL A 9 12.69 -52.88 -17.49
C VAL A 9 13.74 -52.48 -16.46
N ILE A 10 15.01 -52.51 -16.85
CA ILE A 10 16.11 -51.99 -16.04
C ILE A 10 16.06 -50.46 -16.16
N PHE A 11 15.47 -49.79 -15.17
CA PHE A 11 15.68 -48.35 -14.98
C PHE A 11 17.14 -48.14 -14.55
N LYS A 12 18.01 -47.85 -15.51
CA LYS A 12 19.35 -47.36 -15.21
C LYS A 12 19.20 -45.92 -14.74
N LYS A 13 19.42 -45.71 -13.44
CA LYS A 13 19.55 -44.39 -12.82
C LYS A 13 20.53 -43.58 -13.68
N LEU A 14 20.04 -42.55 -14.37
CA LEU A 14 20.89 -41.58 -15.05
C LEU A 14 21.59 -40.78 -13.95
N ASP A 15 22.74 -41.28 -13.51
CA ASP A 15 23.75 -40.39 -12.94
C ASP A 15 23.94 -39.27 -13.96
N VAL A 16 23.81 -38.02 -13.51
CA VAL A 16 24.07 -36.81 -14.30
C VAL A 16 25.29 -37.11 -15.17
N PRO A 17 25.19 -37.08 -16.51
CA PRO A 17 26.29 -37.50 -17.35
C PRO A 17 27.45 -36.58 -17.00
N ARG A 18 28.48 -37.13 -16.35
CA ARG A 18 29.74 -36.42 -16.16
C ARG A 18 30.14 -35.92 -17.54
N SER A 19 30.37 -34.61 -17.67
CA SER A 19 30.60 -33.96 -18.97
C SER A 19 31.47 -34.86 -19.85
N PRO A 20 31.10 -35.09 -21.13
CA PRO A 20 31.90 -35.90 -22.06
C PRO A 20 33.39 -35.57 -21.98
N ILE A 21 33.72 -34.29 -21.78
CA ILE A 21 35.05 -33.75 -21.47
C ILE A 21 35.74 -34.47 -20.30
N PHE A 22 35.10 -34.60 -19.14
CA PHE A 22 35.67 -35.28 -17.96
C PHE A 22 35.82 -36.78 -18.18
N THR A 23 34.87 -37.39 -18.89
CA THR A 23 34.90 -38.82 -19.22
C THR A 23 36.03 -39.13 -20.20
N HIS A 24 36.18 -38.31 -21.25
CA HIS A 24 37.23 -38.36 -22.25
C HIS A 24 38.62 -38.12 -21.63
N MET A 25 38.74 -37.13 -20.74
CA MET A 25 39.98 -36.85 -20.01
C MET A 25 40.39 -38.01 -19.10
N ALA A 26 39.45 -38.57 -18.34
CA ALA A 26 39.72 -39.71 -17.46
C ALA A 26 40.14 -40.98 -18.21
N ALA A 27 39.55 -41.23 -19.38
CA ALA A 27 39.91 -42.34 -20.27
C ALA A 27 41.32 -42.14 -20.87
N SER A 28 41.62 -40.93 -21.33
CA SER A 28 42.92 -40.56 -21.91
C SER A 28 44.06 -40.72 -20.90
N LEU A 29 43.85 -40.31 -19.64
CA LEU A 29 44.84 -40.46 -18.57
C LEU A 29 45.16 -41.93 -18.25
N LYS A 30 44.16 -42.83 -18.29
CA LYS A 30 44.37 -44.27 -18.08
C LYS A 30 45.06 -44.96 -19.26
N GLY A 31 44.81 -44.49 -20.49
CA GLY A 31 45.32 -45.07 -21.74
C GLY A 31 46.63 -44.47 -22.26
N LEU A 32 47.26 -43.53 -21.54
CA LEU A 32 48.33 -42.66 -22.06
C LEU A 32 49.51 -43.41 -22.71
N LYS A 33 49.92 -44.56 -22.14
CA LYS A 33 51.01 -45.37 -22.68
C LYS A 33 50.67 -45.94 -24.06
N THR A 34 49.44 -46.43 -24.22
CA THR A 34 48.92 -46.99 -25.48
C THR A 34 48.73 -45.91 -26.54
N ILE A 35 48.22 -44.74 -26.14
CA ILE A 35 48.03 -43.60 -27.04
C ILE A 35 49.36 -43.15 -27.66
N ARG A 36 50.42 -43.07 -26.84
CA ARG A 36 51.77 -42.73 -27.31
C ARG A 36 52.40 -43.82 -28.18
N ALA A 37 52.14 -45.10 -27.85
CA ALA A 37 52.63 -46.22 -28.65
C ALA A 37 51.99 -46.24 -30.05
N CYS A 38 50.71 -45.88 -30.16
CA CYS A 38 49.97 -45.82 -31.43
C CYS A 38 50.07 -44.46 -32.15
N LYS A 39 50.70 -43.44 -31.55
CA LYS A 39 50.82 -42.06 -32.07
C LYS A 39 49.48 -41.40 -32.44
N THR A 40 48.45 -41.60 -31.60
CA THR A 40 47.08 -41.11 -31.85
C THR A 40 46.71 -39.83 -31.09
N GLU A 41 47.69 -39.10 -30.54
CA GLU A 41 47.45 -37.92 -29.69
C GLU A 41 46.62 -36.84 -30.38
N LYS A 42 46.91 -36.55 -31.66
CA LYS A 42 46.23 -35.48 -32.40
C LYS A 42 44.73 -35.74 -32.57
N ILE A 43 44.34 -37.00 -32.75
CA ILE A 43 42.95 -37.41 -32.95
C ILE A 43 42.15 -37.21 -31.65
N LEU A 44 42.74 -37.61 -30.51
CA LEU A 44 42.11 -37.42 -29.20
C LEU A 44 42.05 -35.96 -28.77
N VAL A 45 43.02 -35.13 -29.17
CA VAL A 45 42.94 -33.67 -28.95
C VAL A 45 41.79 -33.07 -29.76
N SER A 46 41.64 -33.43 -31.05
CA SER A 46 40.50 -32.94 -31.84
C SER A 46 39.14 -33.39 -31.29
N GLU A 47 39.05 -34.63 -30.80
CA GLU A 47 37.81 -35.15 -30.19
C GLU A 47 37.48 -34.42 -28.87
N PHE A 48 38.50 -34.10 -28.07
CA PHE A 48 38.33 -33.30 -26.86
C PHE A 48 37.89 -31.85 -27.18
N ASP A 49 38.48 -31.23 -28.19
CA ASP A 49 38.12 -29.88 -28.63
C ASP A 49 36.67 -29.83 -29.14
N GLU A 50 36.20 -30.86 -29.85
CA GLU A 50 34.80 -31.00 -30.28
C GLU A 50 33.84 -31.11 -29.07
N ASP A 51 34.18 -31.93 -28.08
CA ASP A 51 33.41 -32.04 -26.83
C ASP A 51 33.39 -30.72 -26.04
N GLN A 52 34.50 -29.98 -26.02
CA GLN A 52 34.58 -28.65 -25.42
C GLN A 52 33.71 -27.63 -26.16
N ASN A 53 33.75 -27.63 -27.50
CA ASN A 53 32.95 -26.73 -28.32
C ASN A 53 31.45 -26.99 -28.13
N ARG A 54 31.04 -28.26 -28.06
CA ARG A 54 29.64 -28.62 -27.81
C ARG A 54 29.16 -28.18 -26.43
N ASN A 55 29.95 -28.40 -25.39
CA ASN A 55 29.61 -27.96 -24.04
C ASN A 55 29.58 -26.42 -23.90
N THR A 56 30.56 -25.74 -24.50
CA THR A 56 30.67 -24.28 -24.48
C THR A 56 29.52 -23.63 -25.24
N SER A 57 29.19 -24.15 -26.43
CA SER A 57 28.05 -23.66 -27.22
C SER A 57 26.71 -23.84 -26.50
N ALA A 58 26.50 -24.97 -25.82
CA ALA A 58 25.31 -25.20 -25.00
C ALA A 58 25.21 -24.21 -23.82
N ASN A 59 26.31 -23.92 -23.13
CA ASN A 59 26.33 -22.92 -22.06
C ASN A 59 26.01 -21.51 -22.57
N TYR A 60 26.56 -21.11 -23.73
CA TYR A 60 26.21 -19.83 -24.35
C TYR A 60 24.72 -19.75 -24.74
N MET A 61 24.14 -20.85 -25.24
CA MET A 61 22.70 -20.91 -25.53
C MET A 61 21.85 -20.75 -24.27
N ILE A 62 22.22 -21.40 -23.16
CA ILE A 62 21.51 -21.28 -21.89
C ILE A 62 21.55 -19.83 -21.39
N ILE A 63 22.74 -19.20 -21.39
CA ILE A 63 22.89 -17.80 -20.96
C ILE A 63 22.05 -16.87 -21.85
N SER A 64 22.09 -17.08 -23.17
CA SER A 64 21.32 -16.26 -24.12
C SER A 64 19.81 -16.41 -23.93
N LEU A 65 19.34 -17.62 -23.63
CA LEU A 65 17.93 -17.89 -23.32
C LEU A 65 17.52 -17.22 -22.00
N GLN A 66 18.35 -17.28 -20.97
CA GLN A 66 18.08 -16.62 -19.68
C GLN A 66 17.97 -15.10 -19.85
N ILE A 67 18.88 -14.49 -20.61
CA ILE A 67 18.85 -13.05 -20.89
C ILE A 67 17.61 -12.67 -21.70
N SER A 68 17.26 -13.44 -22.74
CA SER A 68 16.07 -13.17 -23.53
C SER A 68 14.79 -13.27 -22.71
N LEU A 69 14.68 -14.27 -21.83
CA LEU A 69 13.53 -14.43 -20.96
C LEU A 69 13.40 -13.26 -19.98
N ALA A 70 14.50 -12.85 -19.33
CA ALA A 70 14.52 -11.70 -18.44
C ALA A 70 14.03 -10.42 -19.15
N PHE A 71 14.54 -10.17 -20.35
CA PHE A 71 14.10 -9.03 -21.16
C PHE A 71 12.60 -9.07 -21.49
N TRP A 72 12.06 -10.24 -21.86
CA TRP A 72 10.64 -10.39 -22.12
C TRP A 72 9.80 -10.18 -20.86
N THR A 73 10.23 -10.70 -19.72
CA THR A 73 9.52 -10.49 -18.44
C THR A 73 9.54 -9.03 -18.01
N ASP A 74 10.64 -8.33 -18.24
CA ASP A 74 10.76 -6.90 -17.93
C ASP A 74 9.83 -6.07 -18.83
N ILE A 75 9.75 -6.37 -20.13
CA ILE A 75 8.80 -5.73 -21.05
C ILE A 75 7.36 -5.94 -20.58
N ILE A 76 6.98 -7.18 -20.24
CA ILE A 76 5.63 -7.48 -19.75
C ILE A 76 5.34 -6.73 -18.45
N SER A 77 6.30 -6.67 -17.54
CA SER A 77 6.18 -5.94 -16.27
C SER A 77 5.98 -4.44 -16.50
N VAL A 78 6.74 -3.82 -17.40
CA VAL A 78 6.58 -2.40 -17.74
C VAL A 78 5.23 -2.13 -18.37
N ILE A 79 4.77 -2.97 -19.31
CA ILE A 79 3.44 -2.83 -19.93
C ILE A 79 2.33 -2.97 -18.89
N TYR A 80 2.45 -3.93 -17.98
CA TYR A 80 1.46 -4.15 -16.93
C TYR A 80 1.38 -2.97 -15.94
N ASN A 81 2.54 -2.51 -15.44
CA ASN A 81 2.59 -1.38 -14.50
C ASN A 81 2.10 -0.08 -15.16
N THR A 82 2.47 0.18 -16.42
CA THR A 82 1.98 1.35 -17.17
C THR A 82 0.47 1.28 -17.41
N ALA A 83 -0.08 0.10 -17.72
CA ALA A 83 -1.52 -0.09 -17.83
C ALA A 83 -2.25 0.14 -16.51
N ILE A 84 -1.71 -0.32 -15.37
CA ILE A 84 -2.28 -0.04 -14.04
C ILE A 84 -2.27 1.45 -13.73
N ILE A 85 -1.12 2.12 -13.91
CA ILE A 85 -0.99 3.55 -13.65
C ILE A 85 -1.96 4.34 -14.53
N PHE A 86 -2.07 3.97 -15.81
CA PHE A 86 -3.01 4.59 -16.74
C PHE A 86 -4.47 4.34 -16.35
N SER A 87 -4.79 3.13 -15.87
CA SER A 87 -6.11 2.80 -15.33
C SER A 87 -6.47 3.74 -14.18
N PHE A 88 -5.59 3.93 -13.19
CA PHE A 88 -5.84 4.87 -12.09
C PHE A 88 -6.02 6.32 -12.53
N PHE A 89 -5.32 6.76 -13.58
CA PHE A 89 -5.52 8.09 -14.14
C PHE A 89 -6.91 8.24 -14.77
N PHE A 90 -7.40 7.21 -15.48
CA PHE A 90 -8.73 7.22 -16.10
C PHE A 90 -9.87 7.07 -15.08
N PHE A 91 -9.64 6.33 -13.99
CA PHE A 91 -10.59 6.21 -12.88
C PHE A 91 -10.70 7.49 -12.02
N LYS A 92 -9.88 8.52 -12.28
CA LYS A 92 -10.01 9.81 -11.62
C LYS A 92 -11.13 10.64 -12.26
N ASN A 93 -12.38 10.25 -12.02
CA ASN A 93 -13.62 11.02 -12.12
C ASN A 93 -14.51 10.48 -10.97
N GLU A 94 -15.03 11.23 -10.00
CA GLU A 94 -15.74 12.50 -10.01
C GLU A 94 -15.43 13.26 -8.70
N ILE A 95 -14.84 14.45 -8.79
CA ILE A 95 -15.21 15.55 -7.89
C ILE A 95 -15.35 16.73 -8.83
N ASP A 96 -16.47 16.75 -9.56
CA ASP A 96 -16.89 17.96 -10.24
C ASP A 96 -17.11 19.00 -9.13
N VAL A 97 -16.21 19.97 -9.09
CA VAL A 97 -16.46 21.23 -8.39
C VAL A 97 -17.58 21.88 -9.19
N THR A 98 -18.83 21.56 -8.86
CA THR A 98 -19.95 22.39 -9.27
C THR A 98 -19.70 23.76 -8.65
N GLU A 99 -19.43 24.73 -9.51
CA GLU A 99 -19.45 26.16 -9.19
C GLU A 99 -20.88 26.54 -8.79
N GLU A 100 -21.32 26.15 -7.60
CA GLU A 100 -22.54 26.65 -6.97
C GLU A 100 -22.17 27.36 -5.67
N MET A 101 -22.60 28.62 -5.61
CA MET A 101 -22.50 29.63 -4.55
C MET A 101 -21.59 29.27 -3.37
N VAL A 102 -20.36 29.78 -3.42
CA VAL A 102 -19.52 29.93 -2.23
C VAL A 102 -20.21 30.92 -1.30
N ILE A 103 -20.97 30.41 -0.34
CA ILE A 103 -21.41 31.19 0.81
C ILE A 103 -20.15 31.37 1.67
N GLU A 104 -19.40 32.46 1.45
CA GLU A 104 -18.12 32.70 2.15
C GLU A 104 -18.27 32.57 3.67
N SER A 105 -19.37 33.10 4.21
CA SER A 105 -19.67 33.14 5.64
C SER A 105 -20.30 31.86 6.21
N TRP A 106 -20.47 30.80 5.42
CA TRP A 106 -21.01 29.54 5.93
C TRP A 106 -19.90 28.70 6.60
N PRO A 107 -20.20 27.99 7.70
CA PRO A 107 -21.43 28.06 8.50
C PRO A 107 -21.42 29.25 9.46
N THR A 108 -22.61 29.76 9.79
CA THR A 108 -22.82 30.93 10.67
C THR A 108 -23.26 30.55 12.09
N GLN A 109 -24.20 29.59 12.23
CA GLN A 109 -24.75 29.18 13.52
C GLN A 109 -24.30 27.76 13.88
N GLY A 110 -24.15 26.87 12.91
CA GLY A 110 -23.81 25.47 13.14
C GLY A 110 -25.00 24.63 13.62
N GLU A 111 -26.23 24.97 13.22
CA GLU A 111 -27.38 24.10 13.42
C GLU A 111 -27.31 22.91 12.45
N ILE A 112 -27.51 21.68 12.93
CA ILE A 112 -27.40 20.46 12.13
C ILE A 112 -28.72 19.70 12.12
N GLU A 113 -29.20 19.30 10.95
CA GLU A 113 -30.43 18.53 10.80
C GLU A 113 -30.25 17.31 9.90
N PHE A 114 -30.56 16.13 10.44
CA PHE A 114 -30.61 14.87 9.70
C PHE A 114 -32.06 14.58 9.30
N GLN A 115 -32.28 14.32 8.02
CA GLN A 115 -33.60 14.01 7.47
C GLN A 115 -33.59 12.65 6.75
N SER A 116 -34.10 11.62 7.43
CA SER A 116 -34.23 10.24 6.93
C SER A 116 -32.94 9.67 6.35
N VAL A 117 -31.81 9.94 7.02
CA VAL A 117 -30.48 9.57 6.54
C VAL A 117 -30.26 8.06 6.64
N SER A 118 -29.84 7.45 5.54
CA SER A 118 -29.49 6.02 5.48
C SER A 118 -28.13 5.79 4.84
N LEU A 119 -27.36 4.86 5.40
CA LEU A 119 -26.01 4.53 4.95
C LEU A 119 -25.84 3.03 4.75
N LYS A 120 -25.27 2.68 3.60
CA LYS A 120 -24.69 1.36 3.29
C LYS A 120 -23.28 1.57 2.79
N TYR A 121 -22.33 0.76 3.26
CA TYR A 121 -20.94 0.84 2.78
C TYR A 121 -20.78 0.21 1.39
N ASN A 122 -21.48 -0.89 1.12
CA ASN A 122 -21.60 -1.50 -0.20
C ASN A 122 -23.07 -1.76 -0.53
N GLU A 123 -23.40 -1.86 -1.81
CA GLU A 123 -24.79 -2.10 -2.27
C GLU A 123 -25.43 -3.35 -1.65
N ASN A 124 -24.61 -4.39 -1.46
CA ASN A 124 -25.03 -5.69 -0.92
C ASN A 124 -24.99 -5.77 0.60
N ASP A 125 -24.47 -4.74 1.29
CA ASP A 125 -24.36 -4.74 2.73
C ASP A 125 -25.69 -4.36 3.41
N PRO A 126 -25.93 -4.86 4.64
CA PRO A 126 -27.04 -4.37 5.44
C PRO A 126 -26.90 -2.88 5.72
N CYS A 127 -28.05 -2.21 5.85
CA CYS A 127 -28.09 -0.79 6.19
C CYS A 127 -27.52 -0.56 7.60
N VAL A 128 -26.46 0.24 7.72
CA VAL A 128 -25.81 0.55 9.00
C VAL A 128 -26.55 1.69 9.70
N LEU A 129 -26.95 2.71 8.95
CA LEU A 129 -27.87 3.76 9.40
C LEU A 129 -29.16 3.62 8.61
N ASN A 130 -30.32 3.61 9.27
CA ASN A 130 -31.60 3.39 8.61
C ASN A 130 -32.57 4.52 8.97
N LYS A 131 -32.80 5.44 8.02
CA LYS A 131 -33.74 6.57 8.10
C LYS A 131 -33.65 7.36 9.40
N ILE A 132 -32.43 7.70 9.80
CA ILE A 132 -32.17 8.47 11.01
C ILE A 132 -32.57 9.93 10.77
N SER A 133 -33.35 10.48 11.70
CA SER A 133 -33.76 11.89 11.69
C SER A 133 -33.60 12.48 13.08
N PHE A 134 -32.85 13.56 13.20
CA PHE A 134 -32.70 14.36 14.42
C PHE A 134 -32.23 15.77 14.08
N LYS A 135 -32.39 16.69 15.02
CA LYS A 135 -31.96 18.07 14.89
C LYS A 135 -31.13 18.47 16.11
N ALA A 136 -30.00 19.11 15.87
CA ALA A 136 -29.04 19.60 16.83
C ALA A 136 -28.94 21.12 16.73
N LYS A 137 -29.31 21.85 17.78
CA LYS A 137 -29.35 23.32 17.74
C LYS A 137 -27.94 23.91 17.78
N SER A 138 -27.82 25.13 17.27
CA SER A 138 -26.59 25.92 17.42
C SER A 138 -26.17 26.02 18.89
N GLY A 139 -24.88 25.76 19.16
CA GLY A 139 -24.29 25.80 20.50
C GLY A 139 -24.71 24.67 21.45
N GLU A 140 -25.51 23.70 20.99
CA GLU A 140 -25.96 22.58 21.81
C GLU A 140 -24.88 21.50 21.96
N LYS A 141 -24.69 21.00 23.19
CA LYS A 141 -23.81 19.87 23.48
C LYS A 141 -24.61 18.58 23.45
N ILE A 142 -24.38 17.74 22.45
CA ILE A 142 -25.12 16.48 22.25
C ILE A 142 -24.19 15.29 22.48
N GLY A 143 -24.68 14.32 23.26
CA GLY A 143 -24.02 13.02 23.46
C GLY A 143 -24.76 11.91 22.70
N ILE A 144 -24.02 11.10 21.93
CA ILE A 144 -24.56 9.92 21.24
C ILE A 144 -24.17 8.66 22.02
N VAL A 145 -25.17 7.93 22.53
CA VAL A 145 -24.97 6.68 23.26
C VAL A 145 -25.59 5.51 22.52
N SER A 146 -24.87 4.38 22.45
CA SER A 146 -25.37 3.11 21.91
C SER A 146 -24.39 1.98 22.20
N ARG A 147 -24.74 0.74 21.85
CA ARG A 147 -23.81 -0.40 21.91
C ARG A 147 -22.67 -0.26 20.90
N THR A 148 -21.57 -0.97 21.12
CA THR A 148 -20.48 -1.09 20.13
C THR A 148 -21.03 -1.66 18.82
N GLY A 149 -20.61 -1.11 17.69
CA GLY A 149 -21.07 -1.53 16.36
C GLY A 149 -22.42 -0.99 15.91
N ALA A 150 -23.08 -0.13 16.70
CA ALA A 150 -24.40 0.42 16.35
C ALA A 150 -24.37 1.62 15.38
N GLY A 151 -23.23 1.89 14.72
CA GLY A 151 -23.13 2.95 13.70
C GLY A 151 -22.81 4.37 14.20
N LYS A 152 -22.31 4.56 15.43
CA LYS A 152 -21.93 5.91 15.95
C LYS A 152 -20.90 6.59 15.05
N SER A 153 -19.79 5.92 14.77
CA SER A 153 -18.75 6.43 13.87
C SER A 153 -19.30 6.65 12.46
N SER A 154 -20.30 5.86 12.05
CA SER A 154 -20.94 5.99 10.75
C SER A 154 -21.79 7.27 10.62
N ILE A 155 -22.38 7.77 11.72
CA ILE A 155 -23.04 9.10 11.74
C ILE A 155 -22.02 10.20 11.46
N ILE A 156 -20.84 10.10 12.09
CA ILE A 156 -19.73 11.05 11.85
C ILE A 156 -19.24 10.96 10.41
N SER A 157 -19.12 9.74 9.85
CA SER A 157 -18.67 9.55 8.47
C SER A 157 -19.62 10.16 7.43
N VAL A 158 -20.95 10.10 7.63
CA VAL A 158 -21.89 10.77 6.71
C VAL A 158 -21.92 12.28 6.91
N LEU A 159 -21.77 12.76 8.15
CA LEU A 159 -21.70 14.20 8.44
C LEU A 159 -20.48 14.84 7.75
N TYR A 160 -19.34 14.15 7.74
CA TYR A 160 -18.13 14.60 7.04
C TYR A 160 -18.11 14.26 5.54
N HIS A 161 -19.24 13.73 5.03
CA HIS A 161 -19.43 13.32 3.64
C HIS A 161 -18.28 12.43 3.14
N MET A 162 -17.94 11.39 3.91
CA MET A 162 -16.92 10.38 3.55
C MET A 162 -17.47 9.26 2.66
N PHE A 163 -18.77 8.96 2.78
CA PHE A 163 -19.46 7.90 2.03
C PHE A 163 -20.77 8.43 1.46
N PRO A 164 -21.23 7.90 0.32
CA PRO A 164 -22.55 8.22 -0.22
C PRO A 164 -23.65 7.75 0.73
N TYR A 165 -24.69 8.56 0.88
CA TYR A 165 -25.83 8.27 1.76
C TYR A 165 -27.15 8.74 1.14
N GLU A 166 -28.24 8.09 1.52
CA GLU A 166 -29.60 8.49 1.18
C GLU A 166 -30.17 9.48 2.21
N GLY A 167 -31.13 10.31 1.82
CA GLY A 167 -31.66 11.38 2.66
C GLY A 167 -30.86 12.67 2.56
N LYS A 168 -31.08 13.59 3.50
CA LYS A 168 -30.45 14.92 3.54
C LYS A 168 -29.82 15.20 4.90
N ILE A 169 -28.68 15.87 4.87
CA ILE A 169 -28.04 16.45 6.06
C ILE A 169 -27.91 17.93 5.78
N LEU A 170 -28.52 18.75 6.62
CA LEU A 170 -28.51 20.20 6.51
C LEU A 170 -27.60 20.77 7.60
N ILE A 171 -26.83 21.80 7.26
CA ILE A 171 -26.13 22.65 8.22
C ILE A 171 -26.50 24.09 7.90
N ASP A 172 -27.08 24.80 8.88
CA ASP A 172 -27.68 26.13 8.68
C ASP A 172 -28.67 26.16 7.50
N ASP A 173 -29.56 25.17 7.43
CA ASP A 173 -30.56 24.97 6.36
C ASP A 173 -30.00 24.71 4.94
N VAL A 174 -28.68 24.58 4.78
CA VAL A 174 -28.02 24.25 3.51
C VAL A 174 -27.66 22.76 3.47
N ASP A 175 -28.03 22.06 2.40
CA ASP A 175 -27.69 20.64 2.21
C ASP A 175 -26.19 20.47 1.95
N ILE A 176 -25.52 19.66 2.76
CA ILE A 176 -24.07 19.44 2.66
C ILE A 176 -23.66 18.79 1.32
N LYS A 177 -24.60 18.15 0.59
CA LYS A 177 -24.35 17.64 -0.76
C LYS A 177 -24.14 18.73 -1.80
N SER A 178 -24.64 19.95 -1.55
CA SER A 178 -24.47 21.11 -2.43
C SER A 178 -23.20 21.91 -2.13
N ILE A 179 -22.50 21.60 -1.05
CA ILE A 179 -21.34 22.36 -0.58
C ILE A 179 -20.06 21.69 -1.08
N PRO A 180 -19.07 22.45 -1.60
CA PRO A 180 -17.77 21.91 -1.93
C PRO A 180 -17.14 21.19 -0.74
N LEU A 181 -16.69 19.95 -0.94
CA LEU A 181 -16.16 19.09 0.12
C LEU A 181 -15.06 19.77 0.95
N GLN A 182 -14.20 20.57 0.32
CA GLN A 182 -13.14 21.30 1.03
C GLN A 182 -13.71 22.30 2.04
N LYS A 183 -14.75 23.07 1.67
CA LYS A 183 -15.41 24.05 2.55
C LYS A 183 -16.22 23.37 3.65
N LEU A 184 -16.89 22.26 3.35
CA LEU A 184 -17.58 21.44 4.36
C LEU A 184 -16.59 20.93 5.40
N ARG A 185 -15.48 20.33 4.95
CA ARG A 185 -14.49 19.67 5.81
C ARG A 185 -13.62 20.64 6.60
N SER A 186 -13.36 21.85 6.09
CA SER A 186 -12.68 22.91 6.86
C SER A 186 -13.57 23.50 7.97
N SER A 187 -14.90 23.35 7.85
CA SER A 187 -15.87 23.92 8.79
C SER A 187 -16.23 22.98 9.94
N ILE A 188 -15.76 21.74 9.91
CA ILE A 188 -16.05 20.70 10.91
C ILE A 188 -14.72 20.13 11.41
N SER A 189 -14.46 20.27 12.71
CA SER A 189 -13.33 19.59 13.36
C SER A 189 -13.75 18.21 13.86
N ILE A 190 -12.91 17.20 13.62
CA ILE A 190 -13.12 15.82 14.05
C ILE A 190 -11.87 15.33 14.75
N ILE A 191 -12.05 14.75 15.94
CA ILE A 191 -11.03 13.98 16.63
C ILE A 191 -11.27 12.50 16.28
N PRO A 192 -10.38 11.84 15.50
CA PRO A 192 -10.55 10.44 15.14
C PRO A 192 -10.47 9.53 16.36
N GLN A 193 -11.08 8.34 16.25
CA GLN A 193 -11.06 7.35 17.33
C GLN A 193 -9.65 6.82 17.62
N GLU A 194 -8.81 6.73 16.59
CA GLU A 194 -7.40 6.36 16.70
C GLU A 194 -6.56 7.60 16.36
N PRO A 195 -5.74 8.12 17.29
CA PRO A 195 -4.88 9.26 17.02
C PRO A 195 -3.81 8.86 16.01
N VAL A 196 -3.58 9.72 15.01
CA VAL A 196 -2.53 9.51 14.01
C VAL A 196 -1.62 10.71 14.01
N LEU A 197 -0.33 10.47 14.23
CA LEU A 197 0.72 11.46 13.99
C LEU A 197 1.53 11.05 12.76
N PHE A 198 1.87 12.04 11.95
CA PHE A 198 2.66 11.88 10.74
C PHE A 198 4.14 12.01 11.05
N TYR A 199 4.95 11.28 10.29
CA TYR A 199 6.40 11.44 10.32
C TYR A 199 6.78 12.88 9.97
N GLY A 200 7.57 13.52 10.83
CA GLY A 200 7.94 14.93 10.70
C GLY A 200 8.12 15.60 12.05
N THR A 201 8.24 16.92 12.09
CA THR A 201 8.39 17.66 13.35
C THR A 201 7.06 17.76 14.11
N THR A 202 7.10 17.95 15.43
CA THR A 202 5.93 18.35 16.22
C THR A 202 5.22 19.57 15.63
N ARG A 203 5.96 20.59 15.18
CA ARG A 203 5.43 21.78 14.52
C ARG A 203 4.53 21.41 13.33
N LYS A 204 5.07 20.65 12.37
CA LYS A 204 4.32 20.19 11.18
C LYS A 204 3.09 19.34 11.47
N ASN A 205 3.05 18.65 12.62
CA ASN A 205 1.85 17.90 13.00
C ASN A 205 0.76 18.81 13.58
N LEU A 206 1.15 19.90 14.26
CA LEU A 206 0.23 20.91 14.81
C LEU A 206 -0.23 21.92 13.74
N ASP A 207 0.69 22.31 12.86
CA ASP A 207 0.47 23.28 11.78
C ASP A 207 1.14 22.78 10.49
N PRO A 208 0.43 21.95 9.70
CA PRO A 208 0.97 21.38 8.46
C PRO A 208 1.21 22.41 7.35
N PHE A 209 0.58 23.57 7.43
CA PHE A 209 0.60 24.60 6.39
C PHE A 209 1.43 25.83 6.78
N ASP A 210 2.06 25.82 7.95
CA ASP A 210 2.83 26.93 8.51
C ASP A 210 2.03 28.27 8.53
N GLU A 211 0.75 28.19 8.90
CA GLU A 211 -0.17 29.32 8.98
C GLU A 211 -0.01 30.14 10.28
N TYR A 212 0.52 29.53 11.34
CA TYR A 212 0.56 30.12 12.68
C TYR A 212 1.99 30.35 13.18
N SER A 213 2.15 31.42 13.97
CA SER A 213 3.41 31.74 14.64
C SER A 213 3.68 30.81 15.82
N ASP A 214 4.96 30.65 16.19
CA ASP A 214 5.37 29.86 17.36
C ASP A 214 4.65 30.32 18.64
N LEU A 215 4.43 31.64 18.78
CA LEU A 215 3.75 32.20 19.94
C LEU A 215 2.30 31.73 20.05
N GLU A 216 1.58 31.70 18.92
CA GLU A 216 0.20 31.20 18.86
C GLU A 216 0.15 29.70 19.18
N ILE A 217 1.04 28.91 18.57
CA ILE A 217 1.14 27.47 18.84
C ILE A 217 1.43 27.22 20.33
N TRP A 218 2.38 27.95 20.92
CA TRP A 218 2.69 27.81 22.35
C TRP A 218 1.56 28.26 23.26
N SER A 219 0.75 29.25 22.89
CA SER A 219 -0.44 29.63 23.66
C SER A 219 -1.49 28.52 23.66
N VAL A 220 -1.76 27.91 22.50
CA VAL A 220 -2.72 26.79 22.40
C VAL A 220 -2.21 25.59 23.18
N LEU A 221 -0.91 25.25 23.05
CA LEU A 221 -0.30 24.16 23.82
C LEU A 221 -0.38 24.37 25.34
N GLU A 222 -0.37 25.62 25.83
CA GLU A 222 -0.61 25.91 27.24
C GLU A 222 -2.07 25.67 27.62
N GLU A 223 -3.01 26.13 26.79
CA GLU A 223 -4.46 25.99 27.01
C GLU A 223 -4.92 24.53 27.03
N VAL A 224 -4.31 23.66 26.21
CA VAL A 224 -4.59 22.21 26.19
C VAL A 224 -3.68 21.40 27.11
N GLU A 225 -2.93 22.06 28.00
CA GLU A 225 -2.05 21.44 29.01
C GLU A 225 -0.92 20.55 28.43
N LEU A 226 -0.57 20.72 27.16
CA LEU A 226 0.49 19.97 26.48
C LEU A 226 1.86 20.62 26.53
N LYS A 227 1.95 21.92 26.81
CA LYS A 227 3.22 22.65 26.85
C LYS A 227 4.29 22.01 27.73
N PRO A 228 4.01 21.52 28.96
CA PRO A 228 5.02 20.85 29.78
C PRO A 228 5.62 19.60 29.11
N LEU A 229 4.82 18.88 28.33
CA LEU A 229 5.28 17.71 27.60
C LEU A 229 6.22 18.11 26.47
N ILE A 230 5.81 19.08 25.65
CA ILE A 230 6.57 19.52 24.47
C ILE A 230 7.88 20.20 24.86
N VAL A 231 7.90 20.96 25.96
CA VAL A 231 9.12 21.60 26.48
C VAL A 231 10.17 20.57 26.92
N ASN A 232 9.74 19.41 27.43
CA ASN A 232 10.64 18.34 27.85
C ASN A 232 11.18 17.50 26.67
N LEU A 233 10.63 17.66 25.46
CA LEU A 233 11.14 16.99 24.28
C LEU A 233 12.44 17.65 23.78
N PRO A 234 13.41 16.87 23.29
CA PRO A 234 14.57 17.42 22.59
C PRO A 234 14.13 18.32 21.44
N SER A 235 14.66 19.54 21.37
CA SER A 235 14.32 20.50 20.30
C SER A 235 12.85 20.98 20.28
N CYS A 236 12.05 20.67 21.32
CA CYS A 236 10.67 21.13 21.51
C CYS A 236 9.79 20.97 20.26
N LEU A 237 9.34 22.07 19.63
CA LEU A 237 8.50 22.05 18.42
C LEU A 237 9.21 21.39 17.21
N ASN A 238 10.54 21.35 17.22
CA ASN A 238 11.34 20.71 16.17
C ASN A 238 11.70 19.25 16.50
N TYR A 239 11.09 18.66 17.53
CA TYR A 239 11.25 17.25 17.83
C TYR A 239 10.72 16.39 16.67
N GLU A 240 11.50 15.41 16.24
CA GLU A 240 11.11 14.49 15.16
C GLU A 240 10.17 13.40 15.70
N ILE A 241 8.96 13.37 15.16
CA ILE A 241 7.95 12.35 15.37
C ILE A 241 8.21 11.21 14.39
N LEU A 242 8.34 10.00 14.93
CA LEU A 242 8.52 8.79 14.13
C LEU A 242 7.16 8.33 13.55
N GLU A 243 7.20 7.44 12.57
CA GLU A 243 5.99 6.92 11.93
C GLU A 243 4.99 6.38 12.96
N GLY A 244 3.73 6.81 12.83
CA GLY A 244 2.64 6.48 13.76
C GLY A 244 2.80 7.05 15.18
N GLY A 245 3.74 7.99 15.39
CA GLY A 245 4.03 8.55 16.70
C GLY A 245 4.55 7.53 17.71
N SER A 246 5.28 6.51 17.25
CA SER A 246 5.82 5.43 18.09
C SER A 246 6.73 5.87 19.24
N ASN A 247 7.25 7.11 19.19
CA ASN A 247 8.01 7.74 20.26
C ASN A 247 7.16 8.53 21.28
N PHE A 248 5.84 8.51 21.14
CA PHE A 248 4.87 9.03 22.11
C PHE A 248 4.08 7.88 22.74
N ASN A 249 3.65 8.06 23.99
CA ASN A 249 2.69 7.13 24.57
C ASN A 249 1.26 7.47 24.11
N VAL A 250 0.33 6.51 24.24
CA VAL A 250 -1.07 6.64 23.76
C VAL A 250 -1.80 7.84 24.37
N GLY A 251 -1.56 8.18 25.64
CA GLY A 251 -2.19 9.34 26.28
C GLY A 251 -1.70 10.67 25.70
N GLN A 252 -0.40 10.74 25.39
CA GLN A 252 0.20 11.90 24.74
C GLN A 252 -0.27 12.04 23.30
N LEU A 253 -0.37 10.92 22.57
CA LEU A 253 -0.93 10.86 21.21
C LEU A 253 -2.36 11.40 21.16
N ASN A 254 -3.22 10.92 22.05
CA ASN A 254 -4.61 11.37 22.15
C ASN A 254 -4.75 12.86 22.50
N SER A 255 -3.79 13.41 23.24
CA SER A 255 -3.82 14.82 23.64
C SER A 255 -3.34 15.74 22.51
N CYS A 256 -2.46 15.24 21.63
CA CYS A 256 -1.90 16.00 20.50
C CYS A 256 -2.84 16.11 19.30
N VAL A 257 -3.86 15.25 19.21
CA VAL A 257 -4.87 15.21 18.13
C VAL A 257 -6.09 16.01 18.56
#